data_AF-A0A965KI29-F1
#
_entry.id   AF-A0A965KI29-F1
#
_cell.length_a   1.000
_cell.length_b   1.000
_cell.length_c   1.000
_cell.angle_alpha   90.00
_cell.angle_beta   90.00
_cell.angle_gamma   90.00
#
_symmetry.space_group_name_H-M   'P 1'
#
loop_
_entity.id
_entity.type
_entity.pdbx_description
1 polymer ?
#
loop_
_entity_poly.entity_id
_entity_poly.type
_entity_poly.pdbx_seq_one_letter_code
_entity_poly.pdbx_strand_id
1 'polypeptide(L)' 'MTKESISAKGDLRLTRLTKSYGDFTAVDDLSLIIPEGSFFALLGPSGC' A
#
# COMPACT_ATOMS: atom_id res chain seq x y z
N MET A 1 -24.50 -6.76 11.80
CA MET A 1 -24.22 -5.35 12.16
C MET A 1 -23.13 -4.86 11.20
N THR A 2 -23.58 -4.38 10.05
CA THR A 2 -22.77 -3.87 8.94
C THR A 2 -22.16 -2.53 9.37
N LYS A 3 -20.83 -2.46 9.48
CA LYS A 3 -20.13 -1.17 9.46
C LYS A 3 -19.85 -0.87 7.99
N GLU A 4 -20.71 -0.06 7.40
CA GLU A 4 -20.33 0.66 6.20
C GLU A 4 -19.22 1.63 6.58
N SER A 5 -18.02 1.35 6.09
CA SER A 5 -16.88 2.25 6.17
C SER A 5 -17.14 3.40 5.22
N ILE A 6 -16.97 4.61 5.73
CA ILE A 6 -17.18 5.88 5.05
C ILE A 6 -16.40 5.84 3.73
N SER A 7 -17.10 5.77 2.60
CA SER A 7 -16.52 5.91 1.25
C SER A 7 -16.10 7.36 1.07
N ALA A 8 -15.02 7.72 1.73
CA ALA A 8 -14.21 8.85 1.36
C ALA A 8 -13.78 8.57 -0.10
N LYS A 9 -14.00 9.54 -0.99
CA LYS A 9 -13.71 9.42 -2.41
C LYS A 9 -12.18 9.53 -2.58
N GLY A 10 -11.43 8.58 -2.02
CA GLY A 10 -9.99 8.68 -1.86
C GLY A 10 -9.32 7.59 -1.00
N ASP A 11 -9.91 6.41 -0.83
CA ASP A 11 -9.22 5.29 -0.16
C ASP A 11 -8.28 4.56 -1.13
N LEU A 12 -6.99 4.47 -0.81
CA LEU A 12 -6.02 3.69 -1.58
C LEU A 12 -5.76 2.35 -0.87
N ARG A 13 -6.12 1.26 -1.55
CA ARG A 13 -5.92 -0.11 -1.05
C ARG A 13 -4.91 -0.86 -1.90
N LEU A 14 -3.79 -1.25 -1.30
CA LEU A 14 -2.84 -2.21 -1.85
C LEU A 14 -3.20 -3.59 -1.33
N THR A 15 -3.31 -4.58 -2.22
CA THR A 15 -3.63 -5.96 -1.84
C THR A 15 -2.59 -6.89 -2.44
N ARG A 16 -1.79 -7.54 -1.58
CA ARG A 16 -0.76 -8.52 -1.97
C ARG A 16 0.14 -8.02 -3.11
N LEU A 17 0.59 -6.78 -3.00
CA LEU A 17 1.44 -6.15 -4.00
C LEU A 17 2.85 -6.75 -3.91
N THR A 18 3.32 -7.34 -5.00
CA THR A 18 4.70 -7.78 -5.17
C THR A 18 5.34 -7.01 -6.33
N LYS A 19 6.58 -6.54 -6.14
CA LYS A 19 7.37 -5.82 -7.14
C LYS A 19 8.77 -6.39 -7.18
N SER A 20 9.18 -6.87 -8.37
CA SER A 20 10.51 -7.42 -8.60
C SER A 20 11.22 -6.73 -9.77
N TYR A 21 12.55 -6.78 -9.73
CA TYR A 21 13.50 -6.26 -10.71
C TYR A 21 14.52 -7.36 -11.02
N GLY A 22 14.32 -8.08 -12.12
CA GLY A 22 15.10 -9.28 -12.42
C GLY A 22 14.98 -10.29 -11.27
N ASP A 23 16.12 -10.70 -10.71
CA ASP A 23 16.20 -11.66 -9.61
C ASP A 23 15.97 -11.04 -8.21
N PHE A 24 15.77 -9.72 -8.12
CA PHE A 24 15.58 -9.01 -6.87
C PHE A 24 14.10 -8.66 -6.63
N THR A 25 13.54 -9.10 -5.50
CA THR A 25 12.18 -8.71 -5.08
C THR A 25 12.24 -7.51 -4.16
N ALA A 26 11.83 -6.34 -4.66
CA ALA A 26 11.83 -5.07 -3.93
C ALA A 26 10.61 -4.93 -2.99
N VAL A 27 9.47 -5.52 -3.35
CA VAL A 27 8.28 -5.59 -2.49
C VAL A 27 7.74 -7.00 -2.59
N ASP A 28 7.45 -7.63 -1.45
CA ASP A 28 6.86 -8.97 -1.40
C ASP A 28 5.58 -8.95 -0.55
N ASP A 29 4.47 -9.36 -1.16
CA ASP A 29 3.14 -9.53 -0.53
C ASP A 29 2.63 -8.35 0.33
N LEU A 30 2.79 -7.11 -0.16
CA LEU A 30 2.38 -5.93 0.60
C LEU A 30 0.86 -5.70 0.51
N SER A 31 0.18 -5.76 1.67
CA SER A 31 -1.22 -5.36 1.82
C SER A 31 -1.34 -4.16 2.76
N LEU A 32 -1.93 -3.06 2.28
CA LEU A 32 -2.02 -1.79 2.99
C LEU A 32 -3.33 -1.06 2.64
N ILE A 33 -3.87 -0.32 3.60
CA ILE A 33 -4.98 0.61 3.39
C ILE A 33 -4.50 1.99 3.81
N ILE A 34 -4.59 2.95 2.89
CA ILE A 34 -4.28 4.37 3.10
C ILE A 34 -5.61 5.10 3.11
N PRO A 35 -6.06 5.61 4.28
CA PRO A 35 -7.30 6.36 4.39
C PRO A 35 -7.23 7.69 3.64
N GLU A 36 -8.36 8.20 3.16
CA GLU A 36 -8.44 9.55 2.61
C GLU A 36 -7.89 10.61 3.61
N GLY A 37 -7.19 11.61 3.08
CA GLY A 37 -6.61 12.71 3.88
C GLY A 37 -5.36 12.32 4.66
N SER A 38 -4.87 11.08 4.53
CA SER A 38 -3.60 10.67 5.10
C SER A 38 -2.43 10.97 4.16
N PHE A 39 -1.32 11.40 4.74
CA PHE A 39 -0.04 11.49 4.05
C PHE A 39 0.78 10.24 4.36
N PHE A 40 1.20 9.52 3.33
CA PHE A 40 1.93 8.26 3.46
C PHE A 40 3.22 8.29 2.63
N ALA A 41 4.32 7.82 3.21
CA ALA A 41 5.60 7.69 2.53
C ALA A 41 6.20 6.30 2.79
N LEU A 42 6.67 5.65 1.72
CA LEU A 42 7.45 4.43 1.81
C LEU A 42 8.93 4.80 1.91
N LEU A 43 9.54 4.51 3.06
CA LEU A 43 10.96 4.69 3.31
C LEU A 43 11.60 3.32 3.41
N GLY A 44 12.52 3.03 2.50
CA GLY A 44 13.37 1.83 2.55
C GLY A 44 14.84 2.23 2.66
N PRO A 45 15.74 1.28 3.01
CA PRO A 45 17.17 1.47 2.77
C PRO A 45 17.33 1.90 1.31
N SER A 46 18.14 2.94 1.05
CA SER A 46 18.32 3.48 -0.29
C SER A 46 18.75 2.35 -1.22
N GLY A 47 17.82 1.83 -2.03
CA GLY A 47 18.08 0.77 -3.01
C GLY A 47 18.83 1.31 -4.23
N CYS A 48 19.93 2.01 -3.98
CA CYS A 48 20.89 2.51 -4.97
C CYS A 48 21.59 1.34 -5.66
#